data_AF-B7UGE2-F1
#
_entry.id   AF-B7UGE2-F1
#
_cell.length_a   1.000
_cell.length_b   1.000
_cell.length_c   1.000
_cell.angle_alpha   90.00
_cell.angle_beta   90.00
_cell.angle_gamma   90.00
#
_symmetry.space_group_name_H-M   'P 1'
#
loop_
_entity.id
_entity.type
_entity.pdbx_description
1 polymer ?
#
loop_
_entity_poly.entity_id
_entity_poly.type
_entity_poly.pdbx_seq_one_letter_code
_entity_poly.pdbx_strand_id
1 'polypeptide(L)'
;MPALDLIRPSVTAMRVIASVNAEFARELKLPPHIRSLGLISADSDDVTYIAADEATKQAMVEVVYGRSLYAGAAHGPSPTAGEVLIMLGGPNPAEVRAGLDAMVAHIENGAAFQWANDAQDTAFLAHVVSRTGSYLSSTAGITLGDPMAYLVAPPLEATYGIDAALKSADVQLVTYVPPPSETNYSAAFLTGSQAACKAACNAFTDAVLEIARNPIQRA
;
A
#
# COMPACT_ATOMS: atom_id res chain seq x y z
N MET A 1 -14.05 2.52 19.45
CA MET A 1 -14.92 1.94 18.41
C MET A 1 -14.48 0.49 18.24
N PRO A 2 -15.33 -0.46 17.84
CA PRO A 2 -14.99 -1.89 17.85
C PRO A 2 -13.80 -2.25 16.94
N ALA A 3 -13.18 -3.40 17.22
CA ALA A 3 -12.26 -4.07 16.31
C ALA A 3 -12.89 -4.22 14.91
N LEU A 4 -12.05 -4.23 13.88
CA LEU A 4 -12.39 -4.23 12.46
C LEU A 4 -12.96 -2.93 11.89
N ASP A 5 -13.13 -1.89 12.70
CA ASP A 5 -13.43 -0.55 12.17
C ASP A 5 -12.30 -0.04 11.27
N LEU A 6 -12.69 0.57 10.16
CA LEU A 6 -11.77 1.11 9.16
C LEU A 6 -11.08 2.37 9.67
N ILE A 7 -9.76 2.41 9.53
CA ILE A 7 -8.95 3.61 9.72
C ILE A 7 -8.99 4.39 8.41
N ARG A 8 -9.63 5.56 8.43
CA ARG A 8 -9.73 6.42 7.23
C ARG A 8 -8.44 7.21 7.06
N PRO A 9 -7.65 6.97 6.00
CA PRO A 9 -6.45 7.74 5.74
C PRO A 9 -6.81 9.07 5.07
N SER A 10 -5.84 9.97 5.00
CA SER A 10 -5.99 11.30 4.43
C SER A 10 -4.77 11.71 3.59
N VAL A 11 -5.04 12.48 2.54
CA VAL A 11 -4.01 13.12 1.73
C VAL A 11 -3.49 14.35 2.48
N THR A 12 -2.18 14.43 2.67
CA THR A 12 -1.54 15.49 3.48
C THR A 12 -0.99 16.62 2.61
N ALA A 13 -0.54 16.34 1.40
CA ALA A 13 -0.21 17.35 0.40
C ALA A 13 -0.26 16.80 -1.04
N MET A 14 -0.49 17.68 -2.03
CA MET A 14 -0.53 17.29 -3.44
C MET A 14 -0.14 18.44 -4.37
N ARG A 15 0.70 18.19 -5.39
CA ARG A 15 1.11 19.17 -6.40
C ARG A 15 1.34 18.52 -7.77
N VAL A 16 1.23 19.33 -8.84
CA VAL A 16 1.57 18.92 -10.21
C VAL A 16 2.70 19.80 -10.72
N ILE A 17 3.75 19.17 -11.25
CA ILE A 17 4.82 19.81 -12.02
C ILE A 17 4.49 19.56 -13.50
N ALA A 18 4.00 20.59 -14.18
CA ALA A 18 3.55 20.45 -15.57
C ALA A 18 4.68 20.10 -16.55
N SER A 19 5.88 20.65 -16.31
CA SER A 19 7.08 20.35 -17.10
C SER A 19 8.27 20.28 -16.14
N VAL A 20 8.84 19.09 -15.98
CA VAL A 20 9.97 18.87 -15.08
C VAL A 20 11.24 19.51 -15.67
N ASN A 21 12.02 20.18 -14.83
CA ASN A 21 13.33 20.68 -15.22
C ASN A 21 14.22 19.54 -15.77
N ALA A 22 14.93 19.77 -16.87
CA ALA A 22 15.69 18.73 -17.57
C ALA A 22 16.86 18.15 -16.74
N GLU A 23 17.46 18.91 -15.83
CA GLU A 23 18.48 18.39 -14.92
C GLU A 23 17.85 17.45 -13.89
N PHE A 24 16.76 17.88 -13.28
CA PHE A 24 16.06 17.06 -12.29
C PHE A 24 15.44 15.79 -12.89
N ALA A 25 14.92 15.87 -14.11
CA ALA A 25 14.44 14.70 -14.86
C ALA A 25 15.55 13.67 -15.10
N ARG A 26 16.80 14.10 -15.34
CA ARG A 26 17.95 13.21 -15.48
C ARG A 26 18.31 12.53 -14.16
N GLU A 27 18.31 13.28 -13.06
CA GLU A 27 18.57 12.73 -11.72
C GLU A 27 17.52 11.70 -11.31
N LEU A 28 16.25 11.98 -11.59
CA LEU A 28 15.12 11.06 -11.37
C LEU A 28 15.08 9.90 -12.39
N LYS A 29 15.99 9.89 -13.37
CA LYS A 29 16.07 8.89 -14.45
C LYS A 29 14.74 8.71 -15.20
N LEU A 30 14.03 9.83 -15.43
CA LEU A 30 12.73 9.79 -16.09
C LEU A 30 12.88 9.27 -17.54
N PRO A 31 12.03 8.33 -17.96
CA PRO A 31 11.91 7.98 -19.37
C PRO A 31 11.57 9.20 -20.25
N PRO A 32 12.01 9.24 -21.52
CA PRO A 32 11.78 10.38 -22.41
C PRO A 32 10.32 10.77 -22.62
N HIS A 33 9.40 9.81 -22.42
CA HIS A 33 7.95 10.01 -22.57
C HIS A 33 7.30 10.63 -21.33
N ILE A 34 7.96 10.63 -20.17
CA ILE A 34 7.49 11.32 -18.97
C ILE A 34 8.00 12.76 -18.98
N ARG A 35 7.06 13.71 -18.93
CA ARG A 35 7.36 15.15 -18.93
C ARG A 35 6.72 15.89 -17.77
N SER A 36 5.63 15.34 -17.23
CA SER A 36 4.90 15.89 -16.10
C SER A 36 5.02 14.95 -14.90
N LEU A 37 5.07 15.53 -13.71
CA LEU A 37 5.06 14.78 -12.45
C LEU A 37 3.89 15.20 -11.56
N GLY A 38 3.23 14.22 -10.95
CA GLY A 38 2.28 14.39 -9.86
C GLY A 38 2.94 13.96 -8.57
N LEU A 39 2.89 14.81 -7.56
CA LEU A 39 3.46 14.56 -6.24
C LEU A 39 2.33 14.50 -5.24
N ILE A 40 2.28 13.43 -4.44
CA ILE A 40 1.26 13.25 -3.40
C ILE A 40 1.86 12.61 -2.17
N SER A 41 1.50 13.13 -1.01
CA SER A 41 1.80 12.54 0.29
C SER A 41 0.52 12.27 1.07
N ALA A 42 0.56 11.25 1.91
CA ALA A 42 -0.59 10.77 2.68
C ALA A 42 -0.12 10.15 4.01
N ASP A 43 -1.05 9.96 4.94
CA ASP A 43 -0.79 9.44 6.29
C ASP A 43 -0.90 7.91 6.42
N SER A 44 -1.12 7.20 5.31
CA SER A 44 -1.10 5.73 5.25
C SER A 44 -0.32 5.26 4.02
N ASP A 45 0.82 4.63 4.22
CA ASP A 45 1.73 4.25 3.14
C ASP A 45 1.18 3.14 2.23
N ASP A 46 0.82 1.99 2.77
CA ASP A 46 0.35 0.84 1.98
C ASP A 46 -0.96 1.12 1.23
N VAL A 47 -1.87 1.89 1.84
CA VAL A 47 -3.08 2.36 1.13
C VAL A 47 -2.70 3.24 -0.06
N THR A 48 -1.70 4.10 0.11
CA THR A 48 -1.23 4.99 -0.96
C THR A 48 -0.48 4.22 -2.05
N TYR A 49 0.24 3.14 -1.73
CA TYR A 49 0.83 2.26 -2.73
C TYR A 49 -0.23 1.53 -3.57
N ILE A 50 -1.30 1.04 -2.93
CA ILE A 50 -2.44 0.43 -3.64
C ILE A 50 -3.14 1.49 -4.52
N ALA A 51 -3.34 2.70 -4.01
CA ALA A 51 -3.92 3.81 -4.77
C ALA A 51 -3.05 4.22 -5.97
N ALA A 52 -1.73 4.20 -5.82
CA ALA A 52 -0.80 4.50 -6.90
C ALA A 52 -0.88 3.44 -8.01
N ASP A 53 -1.00 2.17 -7.65
CA ASP A 53 -1.24 1.08 -8.61
C ASP A 53 -2.60 1.21 -9.31
N GLU A 54 -3.63 1.59 -8.58
CA GLU A 54 -4.95 1.91 -9.14
C GLU A 54 -4.86 3.03 -10.19
N ALA A 55 -4.10 4.09 -9.92
CA ALA A 55 -3.89 5.19 -10.85
C ALA A 55 -3.27 4.73 -12.19
N THR A 56 -2.36 3.74 -12.18
CA THR A 56 -1.75 3.21 -13.42
C THR A 56 -2.76 2.49 -14.34
N LYS A 57 -3.94 2.12 -13.82
CA LYS A 57 -5.03 1.52 -14.60
C LYS A 57 -6.00 2.56 -15.14
N GLN A 58 -6.08 3.73 -14.50
CA GLN A 58 -7.08 4.76 -14.80
C GLN A 58 -6.55 5.90 -15.66
N ALA A 59 -5.23 6.09 -15.69
CA ALA A 59 -4.57 7.12 -16.48
C ALA A 59 -3.27 6.60 -17.10
N MET A 60 -2.74 7.32 -18.10
CA MET A 60 -1.43 7.04 -18.69
C MET A 60 -0.31 7.54 -17.78
N VAL A 61 -0.18 6.91 -16.62
CA VAL A 61 0.81 7.26 -15.59
C VAL A 61 1.54 6.01 -15.10
N GLU A 62 2.76 6.22 -14.64
CA GLU A 62 3.57 5.21 -13.96
C GLU A 62 4.19 5.79 -12.69
N VAL A 63 4.43 4.93 -11.68
CA VAL A 63 5.06 5.34 -10.44
C VAL A 63 6.56 5.48 -10.66
N VAL A 64 7.04 6.73 -10.65
CA VAL A 64 8.46 7.07 -10.78
C VAL A 64 9.20 6.84 -9.46
N TYR A 65 8.53 7.13 -8.35
CA TYR A 65 9.09 7.01 -7.01
C TYR A 65 7.96 6.77 -6.01
N GLY A 66 8.20 5.88 -5.06
CA GLY A 66 7.32 5.61 -3.92
C GLY A 66 8.16 5.19 -2.73
N ARG A 67 8.03 5.90 -1.61
CA ARG A 67 8.76 5.51 -0.40
C ARG A 67 8.10 6.04 0.87
N SER A 68 8.14 5.20 1.91
CA SER A 68 7.63 5.52 3.24
C SER A 68 8.64 6.29 4.07
N LEU A 69 8.18 6.93 5.14
CA LEU A 69 8.99 7.63 6.13
C LEU A 69 9.24 6.76 7.36
N TYR A 70 10.42 6.91 7.95
CA TYR A 70 10.78 6.18 9.16
C TYR A 70 9.83 6.51 10.32
N ALA A 71 9.38 5.48 11.03
CA ALA A 71 8.50 5.54 12.21
C ALA A 71 7.05 6.01 11.98
N GLY A 72 6.61 6.09 10.71
CA GLY A 72 5.21 6.32 10.34
C GLY A 72 4.68 7.72 10.67
N ALA A 73 3.40 7.95 10.36
CA ALA A 73 2.81 9.28 10.32
C ALA A 73 2.73 9.95 11.69
N ALA A 74 2.58 9.14 12.75
CA ALA A 74 2.59 9.60 14.15
C ALA A 74 3.92 10.27 14.56
N HIS A 75 5.01 9.97 13.85
CA HIS A 75 6.34 10.54 14.07
C HIS A 75 6.84 11.33 12.86
N GLY A 76 5.93 11.75 11.98
CA GLY A 76 6.26 12.50 10.78
C GLY A 76 6.97 13.84 11.09
N PRO A 77 7.87 14.31 10.22
CA PRO A 77 8.62 15.56 10.45
C PRO A 77 7.77 16.82 10.30
N SER A 78 6.60 16.72 9.65
CA SER A 78 5.63 17.80 9.51
C SER A 78 4.24 17.26 9.17
N PRO A 79 3.16 18.05 9.38
CA PRO A 79 1.80 17.61 9.03
C PRO A 79 1.58 17.34 7.54
N THR A 80 2.39 17.93 6.66
CA THR A 80 2.28 17.73 5.20
C THR A 80 3.00 16.48 4.73
N ALA A 81 3.88 15.89 5.55
CA ALA A 81 4.68 14.76 5.15
C ALA A 81 3.86 13.46 5.14
N GLY A 82 2.92 13.33 6.09
CA GLY A 82 2.27 12.05 6.38
C GLY A 82 3.34 10.99 6.68
N GLU A 83 3.27 9.85 6.00
CA GLU A 83 4.29 8.79 6.06
C GLU A 83 4.71 8.23 4.71
N VAL A 84 4.27 8.81 3.60
CA VAL A 84 4.62 8.33 2.25
C VAL A 84 4.67 9.48 1.26
N LEU A 85 5.55 9.35 0.26
CA LEU A 85 5.56 10.20 -0.93
C LEU A 85 5.49 9.30 -2.18
N ILE A 86 4.53 9.60 -3.04
CA ILE A 86 4.44 9.03 -4.40
C ILE A 86 4.69 10.13 -5.44
N MET A 87 5.45 9.76 -6.47
CA MET A 87 5.63 10.53 -7.70
C MET A 87 5.05 9.76 -8.88
N LEU A 88 3.97 10.26 -9.47
CA LEU A 88 3.42 9.75 -10.74
C LEU A 88 4.04 10.49 -11.91
N GLY A 89 4.60 9.77 -12.87
CA GLY A 89 5.07 10.31 -14.14
C GLY A 89 4.06 10.09 -15.25
N GLY A 90 3.82 11.11 -16.07
CA GLY A 90 2.95 11.00 -17.24
C GLY A 90 3.42 11.86 -18.43
N PRO A 91 2.82 11.65 -19.61
CA PRO A 91 3.21 12.34 -20.83
C PRO A 91 2.80 13.83 -20.84
N ASN A 92 1.78 14.18 -20.07
CA ASN A 92 1.27 15.55 -19.97
C ASN A 92 0.57 15.78 -18.62
N PRO A 93 0.26 17.05 -18.25
CA PRO A 93 -0.32 17.35 -16.96
C PRO A 93 -1.75 16.86 -16.77
N ALA A 94 -2.48 16.56 -17.84
CA ALA A 94 -3.87 16.09 -17.74
C ALA A 94 -3.91 14.63 -17.27
N GLU A 95 -3.08 13.76 -17.85
CA GLU A 95 -2.93 12.37 -17.41
C GLU A 95 -2.45 12.28 -15.96
N VAL A 96 -1.48 13.12 -15.59
CA VAL A 96 -1.00 13.19 -14.21
C VAL A 96 -2.11 13.60 -13.24
N ARG A 97 -2.95 14.60 -13.59
CA ARG A 97 -4.10 14.98 -12.75
C ARG A 97 -5.12 13.85 -12.63
N ALA A 98 -5.45 13.19 -13.74
CA ALA A 98 -6.36 12.04 -13.72
C ALA A 98 -5.84 10.91 -12.81
N GLY A 99 -4.54 10.62 -12.86
CA GLY A 99 -3.89 9.67 -11.96
C GLY A 99 -3.94 10.11 -10.50
N LEU A 100 -3.66 11.38 -10.20
CA LEU A 100 -3.78 11.92 -8.85
C LEU A 100 -5.21 11.90 -8.31
N ASP A 101 -6.21 12.24 -9.14
CA ASP A 101 -7.62 12.19 -8.78
C ASP A 101 -8.05 10.75 -8.44
N ALA A 102 -7.59 9.76 -9.23
CA ALA A 102 -7.78 8.34 -8.94
C ALA A 102 -7.12 7.93 -7.61
N MET A 103 -5.90 8.43 -7.34
CA MET A 103 -5.22 8.18 -6.07
C MET A 103 -6.02 8.75 -4.89
N VAL A 104 -6.44 10.02 -4.95
CA VAL A 104 -7.22 10.67 -3.88
C VAL A 104 -8.50 9.89 -3.60
N ALA A 105 -9.25 9.54 -4.65
CA ALA A 105 -10.49 8.79 -4.50
C ALA A 105 -10.27 7.42 -3.83
N HIS A 106 -9.18 6.72 -4.20
CA HIS A 106 -8.87 5.41 -3.64
C HIS A 106 -8.28 5.49 -2.23
N ILE A 107 -7.49 6.52 -1.90
CA ILE A 107 -7.01 6.74 -0.53
C ILE A 107 -8.21 6.98 0.39
N GLU A 108 -9.12 7.88 0.02
CA GLU A 108 -10.23 8.27 0.90
C GLU A 108 -11.33 7.21 1.03
N ASN A 109 -11.53 6.35 0.01
CA ASN A 109 -12.69 5.46 -0.07
C ASN A 109 -12.37 4.01 -0.51
N GLY A 110 -11.11 3.67 -0.71
CA GLY A 110 -10.66 2.37 -1.21
C GLY A 110 -10.12 1.46 -0.11
N ALA A 111 -8.90 0.95 -0.28
CA ALA A 111 -8.22 0.16 0.74
C ALA A 111 -8.07 0.96 2.04
N ALA A 112 -8.17 0.28 3.18
CA ALA A 112 -8.01 0.90 4.48
C ALA A 112 -7.48 -0.12 5.49
N PHE A 113 -6.60 0.33 6.38
CA PHE A 113 -6.26 -0.43 7.57
C PHE A 113 -7.49 -0.60 8.48
N GLN A 114 -7.44 -1.62 9.32
CA GLN A 114 -8.46 -1.92 10.33
C GLN A 114 -7.83 -2.01 11.71
N TRP A 115 -8.58 -1.62 12.73
CA TRP A 115 -8.18 -1.85 14.11
C TRP A 115 -8.25 -3.35 14.45
N ALA A 116 -7.17 -3.89 15.00
CA ALA A 116 -7.11 -5.29 15.44
C ALA A 116 -7.80 -5.51 16.80
N ASN A 117 -8.03 -4.45 17.58
CA ASN A 117 -8.66 -4.52 18.88
C ASN A 117 -9.54 -3.29 19.18
N ASP A 118 -10.41 -3.42 20.19
CA ASP A 118 -11.32 -2.36 20.63
C ASP A 118 -10.56 -1.16 21.24
N ALA A 119 -9.32 -1.37 21.68
CA ALA A 119 -8.44 -0.34 22.24
C ALA A 119 -7.85 0.60 21.18
N GLN A 120 -7.84 0.19 19.91
CA GLN A 120 -7.33 0.97 18.77
C GLN A 120 -5.85 1.36 18.92
N ASP A 121 -5.04 0.43 19.42
CA ASP A 121 -3.59 0.59 19.53
C ASP A 121 -2.79 -0.33 18.57
N THR A 122 -3.49 -1.25 17.89
CA THR A 122 -2.92 -2.20 16.93
C THR A 122 -3.72 -2.16 15.63
N ALA A 123 -3.07 -1.93 14.50
CA ALA A 123 -3.69 -1.87 13.18
C ALA A 123 -3.12 -2.93 12.23
N PHE A 124 -3.90 -3.32 11.22
CA PHE A 124 -3.46 -4.23 10.17
C PHE A 124 -4.19 -3.94 8.84
N LEU A 125 -3.62 -4.43 7.73
CA LEU A 125 -4.23 -4.37 6.40
C LEU A 125 -4.33 -5.79 5.84
N ALA A 126 -5.52 -6.15 5.36
CA ALA A 126 -5.76 -7.42 4.66
C ALA A 126 -6.64 -7.15 3.44
N HIS A 127 -6.03 -6.75 2.34
CA HIS A 127 -6.74 -6.24 1.16
C HIS A 127 -6.53 -7.12 -0.08
N VAL A 128 -7.59 -7.35 -0.85
CA VAL A 128 -7.50 -8.05 -2.14
C VAL A 128 -7.44 -7.02 -3.27
N VAL A 129 -6.26 -6.88 -3.87
CA VAL A 129 -6.10 -6.20 -5.16
C VAL A 129 -6.59 -7.16 -6.24
N SER A 130 -7.84 -6.97 -6.69
CA SER A 130 -8.50 -7.93 -7.58
C SER A 130 -7.88 -7.99 -8.98
N ARG A 131 -7.24 -6.89 -9.41
CA ARG A 131 -6.51 -6.79 -10.67
C ARG A 131 -5.38 -5.77 -10.49
N THR A 132 -4.14 -6.23 -10.46
CA THR A 132 -2.97 -5.35 -10.31
C THR A 132 -2.75 -4.46 -11.54
N GLY A 133 -2.28 -3.24 -11.30
CA GLY A 133 -1.73 -2.33 -12.29
C GLY A 133 -0.24 -2.57 -12.50
N SER A 134 0.43 -1.65 -13.19
CA SER A 134 1.84 -1.81 -13.55
C SER A 134 2.78 -1.71 -12.33
N TYR A 135 2.36 -1.04 -11.26
CA TYR A 135 3.20 -0.80 -10.10
C TYR A 135 3.35 -2.05 -9.20
N LEU A 136 2.23 -2.63 -8.75
CA LEU A 136 2.26 -3.79 -7.87
C LEU A 136 2.67 -5.06 -8.63
N SER A 137 2.28 -5.20 -9.90
CA SER A 137 2.72 -6.34 -10.72
C SER A 137 4.25 -6.35 -10.90
N SER A 138 4.85 -5.19 -11.21
CA SER A 138 6.31 -5.05 -11.30
C SER A 138 7.00 -5.29 -9.96
N THR A 139 6.44 -4.77 -8.86
CA THR A 139 7.04 -4.91 -7.53
C THR A 139 7.04 -6.36 -7.06
N ALA A 140 5.94 -7.07 -7.31
CA ALA A 140 5.78 -8.45 -6.90
C ALA A 140 6.35 -9.49 -7.87
N GLY A 141 6.76 -9.07 -9.07
CA GLY A 141 7.22 -9.98 -10.12
C GLY A 141 6.10 -10.91 -10.63
N ILE A 142 4.85 -10.45 -10.62
CA ILE A 142 3.68 -11.20 -11.10
C ILE A 142 3.15 -10.63 -12.43
N THR A 143 2.27 -11.36 -13.08
CA THR A 143 1.67 -10.90 -14.34
C THR A 143 0.82 -9.66 -14.11
N LEU A 144 0.95 -8.66 -14.99
CA LEU A 144 0.08 -7.49 -15.00
C LEU A 144 -1.39 -7.92 -15.08
N GLY A 145 -2.17 -7.52 -14.07
CA GLY A 145 -3.59 -7.82 -13.98
C GLY A 145 -3.93 -9.08 -13.19
N ASP A 146 -2.94 -9.84 -12.72
CA ASP A 146 -3.21 -10.95 -11.80
C ASP A 146 -3.71 -10.41 -10.44
N PRO A 147 -4.59 -11.15 -9.74
CA PRO A 147 -5.00 -10.82 -8.38
C PRO A 147 -3.86 -10.98 -7.37
N MET A 148 -3.97 -10.24 -6.27
CA MET A 148 -3.02 -10.28 -5.16
C MET A 148 -3.72 -10.01 -3.82
N ALA A 149 -3.32 -10.71 -2.77
CA ALA A 149 -3.58 -10.32 -1.38
C ALA A 149 -2.41 -9.47 -0.87
N TYR A 150 -2.72 -8.28 -0.38
CA TYR A 150 -1.79 -7.33 0.23
C TYR A 150 -2.00 -7.39 1.75
N LEU A 151 -1.03 -7.94 2.47
CA LEU A 151 -1.13 -8.23 3.91
C LEU A 151 -0.08 -7.43 4.68
N VAL A 152 -0.49 -6.72 5.73
CA VAL A 152 0.39 -5.89 6.57
C VAL A 152 -0.06 -5.98 8.02
N ALA A 153 0.87 -6.18 8.94
CA ALA A 153 0.61 -6.11 10.38
C ALA A 153 1.94 -5.84 11.13
N PRO A 154 1.91 -5.58 12.45
CA PRO A 154 3.14 -5.46 13.23
C PRO A 154 3.97 -6.75 13.19
N PRO A 155 5.26 -6.72 13.58
CA PRO A 155 6.23 -7.75 13.23
C PRO A 155 5.85 -9.20 13.56
N LEU A 156 5.31 -9.45 14.76
CA LEU A 156 4.95 -10.80 15.21
C LEU A 156 3.65 -11.25 14.56
N GLU A 157 2.67 -10.36 14.55
CA GLU A 157 1.34 -10.52 13.97
C GLU A 157 1.42 -10.85 12.47
N ALA A 158 2.25 -10.11 11.73
CA ALA A 158 2.46 -10.36 10.31
C ALA A 158 3.10 -11.72 10.08
N THR A 159 4.16 -12.05 10.82
CA THR A 159 4.86 -13.33 10.65
C THR A 159 3.93 -14.52 10.90
N TYR A 160 3.14 -14.46 11.97
CA TYR A 160 2.17 -15.50 12.31
C TYR A 160 1.00 -15.55 11.30
N GLY A 161 0.47 -14.38 10.94
CA GLY A 161 -0.63 -14.26 9.98
C GLY A 161 -0.27 -14.70 8.57
N ILE A 162 0.95 -14.43 8.09
CA ILE A 162 1.41 -14.86 6.76
C ILE A 162 1.46 -16.38 6.65
N ASP A 163 2.01 -17.06 7.67
CA ASP A 163 2.02 -18.52 7.72
C ASP A 163 0.60 -19.10 7.76
N ALA A 164 -0.30 -18.52 8.57
CA ALA A 164 -1.70 -18.91 8.60
C ALA A 164 -2.40 -18.72 7.24
N ALA A 165 -2.16 -17.59 6.57
CA ALA A 165 -2.70 -17.28 5.26
C ALA A 165 -2.27 -18.30 4.20
N LEU A 166 -0.98 -18.63 4.14
CA LEU A 166 -0.42 -19.63 3.21
C LEU A 166 -0.98 -21.04 3.43
N LYS A 167 -1.31 -21.40 4.67
CA LYS A 167 -1.94 -22.70 5.00
C LYS A 167 -3.43 -22.75 4.68
N SER A 168 -4.09 -21.59 4.62
CA SER A 168 -5.55 -21.50 4.49
C SER A 168 -6.08 -21.58 3.07
N ALA A 169 -5.25 -21.27 2.07
CA ALA A 169 -5.67 -21.11 0.69
C ALA A 169 -4.56 -21.50 -0.29
N ASP A 170 -4.94 -21.82 -1.54
CA ASP A 170 -4.00 -22.05 -2.63
C ASP A 170 -3.43 -20.72 -3.16
N VAL A 171 -2.43 -20.20 -2.45
CA VAL A 171 -1.74 -18.95 -2.75
C VAL A 171 -0.24 -19.12 -2.64
N GLN A 172 0.51 -18.28 -3.35
CA GLN A 172 1.97 -18.27 -3.36
C GLN A 172 2.48 -16.95 -2.79
N LEU A 173 3.51 -17.03 -1.93
CA LEU A 173 4.24 -15.86 -1.45
C LEU A 173 5.14 -15.32 -2.57
N VAL A 174 4.82 -14.14 -3.09
CA VAL A 174 5.59 -13.50 -4.19
C VAL A 174 6.45 -12.34 -3.71
N THR A 175 6.12 -11.74 -2.58
CA THR A 175 6.97 -10.74 -1.92
C THR A 175 6.83 -10.88 -0.42
N TYR A 176 7.96 -10.79 0.28
CA TYR A 176 8.01 -10.71 1.72
C TYR A 176 8.90 -9.53 2.12
N VAL A 177 8.33 -8.60 2.88
CA VAL A 177 9.04 -7.48 3.50
C VAL A 177 9.26 -7.85 4.97
N PRO A 178 10.45 -8.39 5.33
CA PRO A 178 10.73 -8.75 6.71
C PRO A 178 10.71 -7.51 7.61
N PRO A 179 10.34 -7.65 8.89
CA PRO A 179 10.33 -6.53 9.81
C PRO A 179 11.75 -6.03 10.14
N PRO A 180 11.96 -4.71 10.34
CA PRO A 180 10.98 -3.64 10.15
C PRO A 180 11.00 -3.07 8.71
N SER A 181 9.83 -2.73 8.18
CA SER A 181 9.69 -1.69 7.14
C SER A 181 10.09 -0.32 7.72
N GLU A 182 10.21 0.72 6.88
CA GLU A 182 10.39 2.09 7.38
C GLU A 182 9.35 2.49 8.44
N THR A 183 8.10 2.01 8.32
CA THR A 183 6.99 2.28 9.24
C THR A 183 6.93 1.35 10.46
N ASN A 184 7.90 0.44 10.63
CA ASN A 184 7.97 -0.59 11.69
C ASN A 184 6.93 -1.73 11.59
N TYR A 185 6.37 -1.95 10.40
CA TYR A 185 5.49 -3.07 10.09
C TYR A 185 6.24 -4.17 9.34
N SER A 186 5.54 -5.25 9.01
CA SER A 186 5.96 -6.24 8.01
C SER A 186 4.81 -6.48 7.03
N ALA A 187 5.15 -6.78 5.78
CA ALA A 187 4.18 -6.96 4.72
C ALA A 187 4.48 -8.22 3.89
N ALA A 188 3.45 -8.76 3.26
CA ALA A 188 3.57 -9.81 2.26
C ALA A 188 2.55 -9.66 1.14
N PHE A 189 2.99 -10.00 -0.07
CA PHE A 189 2.13 -10.11 -1.24
C PHE A 189 1.96 -11.58 -1.57
N LEU A 190 0.71 -12.03 -1.60
CA LEU A 190 0.35 -13.38 -2.01
C LEU A 190 -0.39 -13.33 -3.34
N THR A 191 -0.11 -14.24 -4.25
CA THR A 191 -0.86 -14.37 -5.52
C THR A 191 -1.52 -15.73 -5.64
N GLY A 192 -2.57 -15.80 -6.46
CA GLY A 192 -3.40 -16.97 -6.68
C GLY A 192 -4.73 -16.54 -7.32
N SER A 193 -5.74 -17.39 -7.27
CA SER A 193 -7.09 -16.94 -7.67
C SER A 193 -7.58 -15.82 -6.74
N GLN A 194 -8.44 -14.94 -7.23
CA GLN A 194 -9.03 -13.86 -6.41
C GLN A 194 -9.74 -14.43 -5.17
N ALA A 195 -10.42 -15.59 -5.29
CA ALA A 195 -11.07 -16.26 -4.19
C ALA A 195 -10.07 -16.81 -3.15
N ALA A 196 -8.95 -17.38 -3.61
CA ALA A 196 -7.88 -17.85 -2.73
C ALA A 196 -7.20 -16.68 -2.00
N CYS A 197 -6.95 -15.56 -2.70
CA CYS A 197 -6.46 -14.32 -2.07
C CYS A 197 -7.43 -13.82 -0.99
N LYS A 198 -8.74 -13.87 -1.24
CA LYS A 198 -9.73 -13.48 -0.23
C LYS A 198 -9.74 -14.41 0.98
N ALA A 199 -9.62 -15.72 0.78
CA ALA A 199 -9.51 -16.68 1.87
C ALA A 199 -8.23 -16.44 2.70
N ALA A 200 -7.11 -16.17 2.05
CA ALA A 200 -5.85 -15.79 2.69
C ALA A 200 -5.97 -14.50 3.53
N CYS A 201 -6.63 -13.45 3.01
CA CYS A 201 -6.90 -12.22 3.77
C CYS A 201 -7.76 -12.47 5.01
N ASN A 202 -8.75 -13.37 4.93
CA ASN A 202 -9.59 -13.70 6.08
C ASN A 202 -8.78 -14.43 7.15
N ALA A 203 -7.99 -15.44 6.77
CA ALA A 203 -7.13 -16.18 7.71
C ALA A 203 -6.05 -15.30 8.35
N PHE A 204 -5.47 -14.38 7.57
CA PHE A 204 -4.55 -13.37 8.09
C PHE A 204 -5.24 -12.49 9.16
N THR A 205 -6.43 -11.98 8.86
CA THR A 205 -7.23 -11.21 9.81
C THR A 205 -7.48 -11.97 11.11
N ASP A 206 -7.94 -13.22 11.02
CA ASP A 206 -8.25 -14.05 12.19
C ASP A 206 -7.01 -14.24 13.08
N ALA A 207 -5.85 -14.48 12.48
CA ALA A 207 -4.57 -14.65 13.17
C ALA A 207 -4.12 -13.37 13.89
N VAL A 208 -4.25 -12.20 13.25
CA VAL A 208 -3.95 -10.90 13.87
C VAL A 208 -4.90 -10.62 15.04
N LEU A 209 -6.20 -10.88 14.87
CA LEU A 209 -7.20 -10.71 15.94
C LEU A 209 -7.00 -11.69 17.10
N GLU A 210 -6.50 -12.89 16.84
CA GLU A 210 -6.14 -13.85 17.89
C GLU A 210 -5.04 -13.27 18.79
N ILE A 211 -3.95 -12.79 18.18
CA ILE A 211 -2.82 -12.19 18.91
C ILE A 211 -3.28 -10.93 19.64
N ALA A 212 -4.07 -10.07 19.00
CA ALA A 212 -4.58 -8.86 19.63
C ALA A 212 -5.46 -9.14 20.87
N ARG A 213 -6.19 -10.27 20.89
CA ARG A 213 -6.99 -10.69 22.05
C ARG A 213 -6.16 -11.37 23.14
N ASN A 214 -5.15 -12.14 22.76
CA ASN A 214 -4.32 -12.89 23.69
C ASN A 214 -2.85 -12.92 23.23
N PRO A 215 -2.09 -11.83 23.43
CA PRO A 215 -0.74 -11.70 22.88
C PRO A 215 0.28 -12.60 23.59
N ILE A 216 -0.05 -13.13 24.77
CA ILE A 216 0.83 -14.01 25.54
C ILE A 216 0.05 -15.28 25.91
N GLN A 217 0.18 -16.30 25.07
CA GLN A 217 -0.25 -17.65 25.39
C GLN A 217 0.88 -18.38 26.12
N ARG A 218 0.66 -18.74 27.39
CA ARG A 218 1.54 -19.66 28.10
C ARG A 218 0.99 -21.08 27.91
N ALA A 219 1.88 -22.01 27.60
CA ALA A 219 1.58 -23.45 27.56
C ALA A 219 1.17 -23.98 28.95
#